data_AF-A0A7C4PH54-F1
#
_entry.id   AF-A0A7C4PH54-F1
#
_cell.length_a   1.000
_cell.length_b   1.000
_cell.length_c   1.000
_cell.angle_alpha   90.00
_cell.angle_beta   90.00
_cell.angle_gamma   90.00
#
_symmetry.space_group_name_H-M   'P 1'
#
loop_
_entity.id
_entity.type
_entity.pdbx_description
1 polymer ?
#
loop_
_entity_poly.entity_id
_entity_poly.type
_entity_poly.pdbx_seq_one_letter_code
_entity_poly.pdbx_strand_id
1 'polypeptide(L)'
;RLNEIAQGAGIGDVTTVARYLDILQQMRLITRRVPATETQPEKSKKGIYQIDDHFLRFWFRYVHPNQSSLDLGLADAVLQQRIKPDLDHFVATAFEEAAITFTGRLAQAGELDFFPERIGGWWNRDAEIDVLAINLSEKIAFVGECKWTVHPVGASVLDDVKQKAEVLMKDHDIKKVQFALFSRNGFTADLEVRSKNEGIRLFTVDAIVNRA
;
A
#
# COMPACT_ATOMS: atom_id res chain seq x y z
N ARG A 1 5.60 -11.53 -9.76
CA ARG A 1 5.08 -11.81 -11.13
C ARG A 1 4.79 -13.30 -11.30
N LEU A 2 3.94 -13.73 -12.24
CA LEU A 2 3.55 -15.15 -12.39
C LEU A 2 4.74 -16.12 -12.46
N ASN A 3 5.78 -15.80 -13.24
CA ASN A 3 6.98 -16.65 -13.35
C ASN A 3 7.75 -16.75 -12.02
N GLU A 4 7.83 -15.65 -11.27
CA GLU A 4 8.48 -15.64 -9.96
C GLU A 4 7.69 -16.47 -8.94
N ILE A 5 6.35 -16.40 -8.99
CA ILE A 5 5.48 -17.24 -8.15
C ILE A 5 5.65 -18.71 -8.52
N ALA A 6 5.71 -19.03 -9.82
CA ALA A 6 5.92 -20.38 -10.31
C ALA A 6 7.25 -20.97 -9.82
N GLN A 7 8.34 -20.22 -9.98
CA GLN A 7 9.66 -20.62 -9.45
C GLN A 7 9.66 -20.73 -7.93
N GLY A 8 9.11 -19.74 -7.21
CA GLY A 8 9.08 -19.74 -5.75
C GLY A 8 8.22 -20.85 -5.14
N ALA A 9 7.12 -21.23 -5.82
CA ALA A 9 6.25 -22.32 -5.40
C ALA A 9 6.77 -23.72 -5.81
N GLY A 10 7.86 -23.79 -6.59
CA GLY A 10 8.34 -25.05 -7.16
C GLY A 10 7.39 -25.66 -8.20
N ILE A 11 6.49 -24.86 -8.78
CA ILE A 11 5.55 -25.28 -9.82
C ILE A 11 6.12 -24.81 -11.16
N GLY A 12 6.71 -25.73 -11.92
CA GLY A 12 7.41 -25.39 -13.17
C GLY A 12 6.50 -24.89 -14.31
N ASP A 13 5.19 -25.10 -14.20
CA ASP A 13 4.20 -24.69 -15.21
C ASP A 13 3.40 -23.45 -14.76
N VAL A 14 3.58 -22.36 -15.51
CA VAL A 14 2.92 -21.07 -15.27
C VAL A 14 1.40 -21.16 -15.44
N THR A 15 0.91 -22.05 -16.32
CA THR A 15 -0.53 -22.19 -16.55
C THR A 15 -1.23 -22.83 -15.35
N THR A 16 -0.60 -23.84 -14.75
CA THR A 16 -1.04 -24.43 -13.47
C THR A 16 -1.04 -23.40 -12.34
N VAL A 17 -0.01 -22.56 -12.23
CA VAL A 17 0.04 -21.48 -11.23
C VAL A 17 -1.09 -20.48 -11.43
N ALA A 18 -1.34 -20.05 -12.67
CA ALA A 18 -2.44 -19.13 -12.96
C ALA A 18 -3.80 -19.71 -12.53
N ARG A 19 -4.04 -21.01 -12.78
CA ARG A 19 -5.25 -21.70 -12.32
C ARG A 19 -5.38 -21.72 -10.80
N TYR A 20 -4.29 -21.98 -10.07
CA TYR A 20 -4.32 -21.96 -8.61
C TYR A 20 -4.55 -20.55 -8.05
N LEU A 21 -3.92 -19.54 -8.63
CA LEU A 21 -4.16 -18.15 -8.23
C LEU A 21 -5.61 -17.75 -8.46
N ASP A 22 -6.22 -18.15 -9.57
CA ASP A 22 -7.65 -17.91 -9.83
C ASP A 22 -8.55 -18.58 -8.76
N ILE A 23 -8.28 -19.85 -8.40
CA ILE A 23 -8.99 -20.54 -7.33
C ILE A 23 -8.82 -19.80 -5.99
N LEU A 24 -7.59 -19.42 -5.63
CA LEU A 24 -7.31 -18.70 -4.39
C LEU A 24 -7.99 -17.32 -4.34
N GLN A 25 -8.09 -16.64 -5.49
CA GLN A 25 -8.84 -15.39 -5.62
C GLN A 25 -10.34 -15.61 -5.46
N GLN A 26 -10.91 -16.65 -6.08
CA GLN A 26 -12.33 -17.01 -5.92
C GLN A 26 -12.67 -17.36 -4.48
N MET A 27 -11.73 -17.99 -3.76
CA MET A 27 -11.83 -18.27 -2.32
C MET A 27 -11.62 -17.03 -1.45
N ARG A 28 -11.30 -15.86 -2.02
CA ARG A 28 -10.97 -14.60 -1.33
C ARG A 28 -9.80 -14.73 -0.34
N LEU A 29 -8.87 -15.64 -0.64
CA LEU A 29 -7.64 -15.81 0.15
C LEU A 29 -6.54 -14.86 -0.33
N ILE A 30 -6.57 -14.50 -1.61
CA ILE A 30 -5.64 -13.57 -2.22
C ILE A 30 -6.37 -12.55 -3.09
N THR A 31 -5.82 -11.34 -3.20
CA THR A 31 -6.17 -10.37 -4.24
C THR A 31 -5.05 -10.22 -5.25
N ARG A 32 -5.46 -9.78 -6.44
CA ARG A 32 -4.57 -9.30 -7.47
C ARG A 32 -4.70 -7.79 -7.58
N ARG A 33 -3.66 -7.06 -7.16
CA ARG A 33 -3.58 -5.60 -7.25
C ARG A 33 -2.92 -5.19 -8.55
N VAL A 34 -3.41 -4.10 -9.15
CA VAL A 34 -2.80 -3.43 -10.30
C VAL A 34 -2.68 -1.95 -9.99
N PRO A 35 -1.79 -1.20 -10.67
CA PRO A 35 -1.75 0.25 -10.49
C PRO A 35 -3.14 0.88 -10.71
N ALA A 36 -3.51 1.85 -9.87
CA ALA A 36 -4.82 2.50 -9.95
C ALA A 36 -5.07 3.23 -11.28
N THR A 37 -4.04 3.43 -12.11
CA THR A 37 -4.15 3.98 -13.47
C THR A 37 -4.60 2.97 -14.53
N GLU A 38 -4.62 1.66 -14.24
CA GLU A 38 -4.94 0.63 -15.24
C GLU A 38 -6.45 0.56 -15.51
N THR A 39 -6.92 1.08 -16.65
CA THR A 39 -8.36 1.10 -17.00
C THR A 39 -8.97 -0.28 -17.28
N GLN A 40 -8.13 -1.28 -17.60
CA GLN A 40 -8.49 -2.70 -17.81
C GLN A 40 -7.67 -3.62 -16.88
N PRO A 41 -7.96 -3.66 -15.57
CA PRO A 41 -7.19 -4.42 -14.58
C PRO A 41 -6.98 -5.87 -14.92
N GLU A 42 -8.03 -6.52 -15.42
CA GLU A 42 -8.09 -7.93 -15.73
C GLU A 42 -7.10 -8.31 -16.84
N LYS A 43 -6.76 -7.35 -17.71
CA LYS A 43 -5.78 -7.52 -18.79
C LYS A 43 -4.38 -7.00 -18.46
N SER A 44 -4.23 -6.25 -17.37
CA SER A 44 -2.96 -5.64 -17.02
C SER A 44 -1.86 -6.69 -16.82
N LYS A 45 -0.63 -6.41 -17.24
CA LYS A 45 0.54 -7.26 -16.96
C LYS A 45 1.31 -6.83 -15.70
N LYS A 46 0.88 -5.74 -15.06
CA LYS A 46 1.53 -5.16 -13.87
C LYS A 46 0.96 -5.67 -12.56
N GLY A 47 0.17 -6.74 -12.61
CA GLY A 47 -0.49 -7.30 -11.43
C GLY A 47 0.49 -7.91 -10.41
N ILE A 48 0.23 -7.64 -9.14
CA ILE A 48 0.90 -8.24 -7.98
C ILE A 48 -0.17 -9.00 -7.18
N TYR A 49 0.18 -10.22 -6.75
CA TYR A 49 -0.70 -11.04 -5.94
C TYR A 49 -0.32 -10.90 -4.47
N GLN A 50 -1.32 -10.83 -3.61
CA GLN A 50 -1.13 -10.68 -2.18
C GLN A 50 -2.20 -11.49 -1.44
N ILE A 51 -1.81 -12.14 -0.35
CA ILE A 51 -2.77 -12.76 0.59
C ILE A 51 -3.65 -11.64 1.15
N ASP A 52 -4.96 -11.80 1.31
CA ASP A 52 -5.80 -10.69 1.80
C ASP A 52 -5.84 -10.60 3.32
N ASP A 53 -6.01 -11.76 3.95
CA ASP A 53 -6.17 -11.86 5.39
C ASP A 53 -4.84 -11.57 6.13
N HIS A 54 -4.88 -10.60 7.05
CA HIS A 54 -3.69 -10.17 7.78
C HIS A 54 -3.18 -11.25 8.75
N PHE A 55 -4.07 -12.10 9.28
CA PHE A 55 -3.68 -13.23 10.10
C PHE A 55 -2.95 -14.29 9.27
N LEU A 56 -3.45 -14.64 8.07
CA LEU A 56 -2.75 -15.56 7.16
C LEU A 56 -1.39 -15.00 6.73
N ARG A 57 -1.29 -13.70 6.41
CA ARG A 57 0.01 -13.08 6.11
C ARG A 57 0.99 -13.25 7.26
N PHE A 58 0.56 -12.98 8.49
CA PHE A 58 1.39 -13.14 9.68
C PHE A 58 1.78 -14.61 9.87
N TRP A 59 0.83 -15.52 9.69
CA TRP A 59 1.04 -16.96 9.85
C TRP A 59 2.10 -17.48 8.86
N PHE A 60 1.94 -17.19 7.56
CA PHE A 60 2.89 -17.64 6.54
C PHE A 60 4.26 -16.97 6.67
N ARG A 61 4.33 -15.73 7.17
CA ARG A 61 5.60 -15.01 7.35
C ARG A 61 6.37 -15.46 8.59
N TYR A 62 5.69 -15.69 9.71
CA TYR A 62 6.36 -15.87 11.00
C TYR A 62 6.05 -17.19 11.69
N VAL A 63 4.80 -17.67 11.65
CA VAL A 63 4.42 -18.89 12.38
C VAL A 63 4.92 -20.12 11.65
N HIS A 64 4.52 -20.30 10.39
CA HIS A 64 4.85 -21.47 9.59
C HIS A 64 6.37 -21.71 9.46
N PRO A 65 7.22 -20.71 9.16
CA PRO A 65 8.66 -20.94 9.07
C PRO A 65 9.33 -21.28 10.41
N ASN A 66 8.69 -20.99 11.54
CA ASN A 66 9.21 -21.23 12.88
C ASN A 66 8.46 -22.33 13.64
N GLN A 67 7.60 -23.12 12.97
CA GLN A 67 6.71 -24.09 13.62
C GLN A 67 7.45 -25.04 14.57
N SER A 68 8.57 -25.63 14.14
CA SER A 68 9.35 -26.54 14.98
C SER A 68 9.86 -25.88 16.27
N SER A 69 10.24 -24.60 16.22
CA SER A 69 10.67 -23.85 17.41
C SER A 69 9.50 -23.55 18.33
N LEU A 70 8.33 -23.23 17.75
CA LEU A 70 7.10 -22.99 18.50
C LEU A 70 6.61 -24.26 19.21
N ASP A 71 6.69 -25.41 18.55
CA ASP A 71 6.33 -26.71 19.12
C ASP A 71 7.23 -27.11 20.30
N LEU A 72 8.48 -26.62 20.31
CA LEU A 72 9.43 -26.76 21.43
C LEU A 72 9.20 -25.74 22.56
N GLY A 73 8.17 -24.91 22.47
CA GLY A 73 7.86 -23.88 23.48
C GLY A 73 8.73 -22.62 23.40
N LEU A 74 9.49 -22.41 22.31
CA LEU A 74 10.42 -21.29 22.16
C LEU A 74 9.75 -20.01 21.63
N ALA A 75 8.48 -19.79 21.95
CA ALA A 75 7.69 -18.67 21.42
C ALA A 75 8.32 -17.30 21.72
N ASP A 76 8.84 -17.10 22.93
CA ASP A 76 9.50 -15.85 23.30
C ASP A 76 10.75 -15.58 22.46
N ALA A 77 11.57 -16.61 22.23
CA ALA A 77 12.76 -16.49 21.40
C ALA A 77 12.40 -16.14 19.95
N VAL A 78 11.38 -16.80 19.38
CA VAL A 78 10.86 -16.49 18.04
C VAL A 78 10.35 -15.05 17.97
N LEU A 79 9.57 -14.63 18.97
CA LEU A 79 9.05 -13.26 19.04
C LEU A 79 10.17 -12.22 19.07
N GLN A 80 11.17 -12.36 19.96
CA GLN A 80 12.23 -11.36 20.09
C GLN A 80 13.21 -11.37 18.92
N GLN A 81 13.57 -12.54 18.39
CA GLN A 81 14.67 -12.67 17.44
C GLN A 81 14.24 -12.71 15.97
N ARG A 82 12.99 -13.08 15.69
CA ARG A 82 12.48 -13.24 14.31
C ARG A 82 11.37 -12.27 13.97
N ILE A 83 10.42 -12.05 14.89
CA ILE A 83 9.23 -11.23 14.61
C ILE A 83 9.49 -9.76 14.88
N LYS A 84 9.83 -9.38 16.11
CA LYS A 84 10.01 -7.96 16.50
C LYS A 84 10.97 -7.17 15.60
N PRO A 85 12.12 -7.71 15.17
CA PRO A 85 13.05 -6.96 14.31
C PRO A 85 12.48 -6.59 12.93
N ASP A 86 11.48 -7.34 12.46
CA ASP A 86 10.87 -7.19 11.13
C ASP A 86 9.41 -6.69 11.20
N LEU A 87 8.84 -6.61 12.41
CA LEU A 87 7.43 -6.31 12.63
C LEU A 87 7.01 -4.96 12.06
N ASP A 88 7.85 -3.92 12.19
CA ASP A 88 7.53 -2.60 11.64
C ASP A 88 7.41 -2.63 10.11
N HIS A 89 8.25 -3.42 9.42
CA HIS A 89 8.15 -3.60 7.97
C HIS A 89 6.88 -4.36 7.58
N PHE A 90 6.51 -5.40 8.35
CA PHE A 90 5.27 -6.13 8.12
C PHE A 90 4.03 -5.26 8.32
N VAL A 91 4.01 -4.42 9.35
CA VAL A 91 2.86 -3.55 9.65
C VAL A 91 2.76 -2.39 8.66
N ALA A 92 3.88 -1.92 8.08
CA ALA A 92 3.87 -0.86 7.07
C ALA A 92 2.92 -1.16 5.90
N THR A 93 2.93 -2.38 5.36
CA THR A 93 2.02 -2.77 4.27
C THR A 93 0.55 -2.75 4.70
N ALA A 94 0.23 -3.16 5.94
CA ALA A 94 -1.13 -3.07 6.45
C ALA A 94 -1.57 -1.59 6.66
N PHE A 95 -0.62 -0.72 7.00
CA PHE A 95 -0.88 0.71 7.15
C PHE A 95 -1.19 1.38 5.81
N GLU A 96 -0.48 1.03 4.73
CA GLU A 96 -0.78 1.49 3.36
C GLU A 96 -2.19 1.09 2.94
N GLU A 97 -2.60 -0.15 3.23
CA GLU A 97 -3.96 -0.64 2.95
C GLU A 97 -5.04 0.10 3.72
N ALA A 98 -4.77 0.41 4.98
CA ALA A 98 -5.65 1.24 5.80
C ALA A 98 -5.76 2.66 5.24
N ALA A 99 -4.66 3.25 4.75
CA ALA A 99 -4.64 4.58 4.14
C ALA A 99 -5.41 4.62 2.80
N ILE A 100 -5.29 3.58 1.96
CA ILE A 100 -6.11 3.42 0.75
C ILE A 100 -7.59 3.37 1.11
N THR A 101 -7.95 2.52 2.09
CA THR A 101 -9.34 2.38 2.55
C THR A 101 -9.89 3.68 3.11
N PHE A 102 -9.11 4.37 3.92
CA PHE A 102 -9.45 5.68 4.48
C PHE A 102 -9.65 6.74 3.39
N THR A 103 -8.80 6.76 2.35
CA THR A 103 -8.98 7.64 1.19
C THR A 103 -10.31 7.37 0.48
N GLY A 104 -10.73 6.10 0.41
CA GLY A 104 -12.07 5.73 -0.06
C GLY A 104 -13.19 6.32 0.81
N ARG A 105 -13.04 6.33 2.14
CA ARG A 105 -14.00 6.97 3.05
C ARG A 105 -14.05 8.48 2.86
N LEU A 106 -12.92 9.14 2.64
CA LEU A 106 -12.87 10.57 2.30
C LEU A 106 -13.67 10.86 1.02
N ALA A 107 -13.52 10.02 0.00
CA ALA A 107 -14.28 10.14 -1.24
C ALA A 107 -15.79 9.99 -1.00
N GLN A 108 -16.19 8.98 -0.22
CA GLN A 108 -17.60 8.75 0.15
C GLN A 108 -18.20 9.91 0.94
N ALA A 109 -17.41 10.56 1.80
CA ALA A 109 -17.82 11.72 2.59
C ALA A 109 -17.83 13.04 1.79
N GLY A 110 -17.42 13.04 0.51
CA GLY A 110 -17.30 14.26 -0.29
C GLY A 110 -16.15 15.17 0.12
N GLU A 111 -15.12 14.63 0.79
CA GLU A 111 -13.95 15.36 1.25
C GLU A 111 -12.78 15.34 0.25
N LEU A 112 -12.97 14.73 -0.93
CA LEU A 112 -12.09 14.91 -2.07
C LEU A 112 -12.72 15.95 -3.01
N ASP A 113 -11.90 16.82 -3.60
CA ASP A 113 -12.36 17.86 -4.55
C ASP A 113 -12.86 17.28 -5.88
N PHE A 114 -12.85 15.96 -6.04
CA PHE A 114 -13.25 15.24 -7.25
C PHE A 114 -13.77 13.85 -6.89
N PHE A 115 -14.53 13.25 -7.81
CA PHE A 115 -14.95 11.86 -7.69
C PHE A 115 -13.88 10.94 -8.30
N PRO A 116 -13.19 10.09 -7.51
CA PRO A 116 -12.17 9.19 -8.06
C PRO A 116 -12.81 8.05 -8.85
N GLU A 117 -12.32 7.82 -10.06
CA GLU A 117 -12.66 6.62 -10.85
C GLU A 117 -12.08 5.37 -10.18
N ARG A 118 -10.92 5.51 -9.53
CA ARG A 118 -10.18 4.42 -8.89
C ARG A 118 -9.39 4.91 -7.69
N ILE A 119 -9.22 4.02 -6.70
CA ILE A 119 -8.39 4.22 -5.52
C ILE A 119 -7.54 2.96 -5.28
N GLY A 120 -6.24 3.12 -5.05
CA GLY A 120 -5.31 2.02 -4.80
C GLY A 120 -3.87 2.52 -4.75
N GLY A 121 -2.88 1.64 -4.88
CA GLY A 121 -1.49 2.04 -5.10
C GLY A 121 -1.18 2.27 -6.58
N TRP A 122 -0.04 2.87 -6.88
CA TRP A 122 0.49 2.98 -8.24
C TRP A 122 1.98 2.69 -8.27
N TRP A 123 2.42 1.93 -9.26
CA TRP A 123 3.83 1.61 -9.46
C TRP A 123 4.14 1.47 -10.93
N ASN A 124 5.33 1.93 -11.31
CA ASN A 124 5.97 1.62 -12.58
C ASN A 124 7.42 1.18 -12.34
N ARG A 125 8.32 1.35 -13.32
CA ARG A 125 9.74 1.00 -13.15
C ARG A 125 10.53 2.06 -12.38
N ASP A 126 10.05 3.30 -12.37
CA ASP A 126 10.78 4.49 -11.93
C ASP A 126 10.28 5.01 -10.57
N ALA A 127 9.01 4.75 -10.22
CA ALA A 127 8.38 5.25 -9.02
C ALA A 127 7.24 4.34 -8.51
N GLU A 128 6.97 4.49 -7.22
CA GLU A 128 5.86 3.86 -6.49
C GLU A 128 5.20 4.89 -5.58
N ILE A 129 3.86 4.90 -5.60
CA ILE A 129 2.97 5.75 -4.82
C ILE A 129 2.04 4.83 -4.03
N ASP A 130 2.10 4.92 -2.71
CA ASP A 130 1.37 4.03 -1.80
C ASP A 130 -0.16 4.22 -1.93
N VAL A 131 -0.60 5.47 -2.03
CA VAL A 131 -2.01 5.84 -2.12
C VAL A 131 -2.25 6.77 -3.32
N LEU A 132 -3.09 6.33 -4.24
CA LEU A 132 -3.53 7.08 -5.40
C LEU A 132 -5.04 6.99 -5.52
N ALA A 133 -5.72 8.12 -5.45
CA ALA A 133 -7.08 8.31 -5.94
C ALA A 133 -6.99 9.11 -7.25
N ILE A 134 -7.61 8.64 -8.33
CA ILE A 134 -7.41 9.23 -9.66
C ILE A 134 -8.72 9.32 -10.45
N ASN A 135 -8.85 10.40 -11.22
CA ASN A 135 -9.86 10.56 -12.26
C ASN A 135 -9.15 11.03 -13.53
N LEU A 136 -9.05 10.10 -14.49
CA LEU A 136 -8.31 10.34 -15.75
C LEU A 136 -9.07 11.30 -16.66
N SER A 137 -10.40 11.28 -16.62
CA SER A 137 -11.26 12.15 -17.40
C SER A 137 -11.08 13.63 -17.02
N GLU A 138 -10.99 13.91 -15.72
CA GLU A 138 -10.75 15.25 -15.16
C GLU A 138 -9.26 15.60 -15.03
N LYS A 139 -8.36 14.65 -15.31
CA LYS A 139 -6.90 14.78 -15.19
C LYS A 139 -6.47 15.27 -13.81
N ILE A 140 -7.10 14.74 -12.77
CA ILE A 140 -6.84 15.06 -11.36
C ILE A 140 -6.49 13.80 -10.58
N ALA A 141 -5.56 13.96 -9.64
CA ALA A 141 -5.15 12.90 -8.74
C ALA A 141 -5.00 13.41 -7.30
N PHE A 142 -5.19 12.51 -6.36
CA PHE A 142 -4.79 12.62 -4.97
C PHE A 142 -3.71 11.57 -4.73
N VAL A 143 -2.52 12.03 -4.33
CA VAL A 143 -1.31 11.23 -4.16
C VAL A 143 -0.91 11.25 -2.69
N GLY A 144 -0.67 10.07 -2.12
CA GLY A 144 -0.30 9.90 -0.73
C GLY A 144 0.87 8.95 -0.52
N GLU A 145 1.69 9.27 0.48
CA GLU A 145 2.81 8.44 0.95
C GLU A 145 2.57 8.06 2.42
N CYS A 146 2.83 6.80 2.76
CA CYS A 146 2.72 6.25 4.10
C CYS A 146 4.08 6.09 4.76
N LYS A 147 4.18 6.44 6.05
CA LYS A 147 5.36 6.20 6.86
C LYS A 147 5.01 5.56 8.20
N TRP A 148 5.41 4.30 8.34
CA TRP A 148 5.33 3.55 9.58
C TRP A 148 6.66 3.63 10.35
N THR A 149 6.93 4.81 10.91
CA THR A 149 8.20 5.09 11.63
C THR A 149 7.95 5.53 13.06
N VAL A 150 8.94 5.29 13.92
CA VAL A 150 8.92 5.78 15.32
C VAL A 150 9.20 7.28 15.42
N HIS A 151 9.77 7.89 14.39
CA HIS A 151 10.02 9.32 14.34
C HIS A 151 8.93 10.04 13.53
N PRO A 152 8.61 11.30 13.88
CA PRO A 152 7.72 12.13 13.08
C PRO A 152 8.23 12.29 11.64
N VAL A 153 7.30 12.35 10.70
CA VAL A 153 7.60 12.53 9.27
C VAL A 153 8.05 13.96 9.02
N GLY A 154 9.18 14.12 8.32
CA GLY A 154 9.75 15.41 7.95
C GLY A 154 9.44 15.85 6.52
N ALA A 155 9.82 17.08 6.18
CA ALA A 155 9.54 17.70 4.89
C ALA A 155 10.15 16.97 3.68
N SER A 156 11.25 16.23 3.86
CA SER A 156 11.86 15.45 2.78
C SER A 156 10.90 14.43 2.16
N VAL A 157 10.02 13.82 2.97
CA VAL A 157 9.04 12.85 2.48
C VAL A 157 8.02 13.52 1.55
N LEU A 158 7.68 14.79 1.81
CA LEU A 158 6.83 15.57 0.92
C LEU A 158 7.53 15.84 -0.42
N ASP A 159 8.82 16.14 -0.40
CA ASP A 159 9.59 16.37 -1.63
C ASP A 159 9.72 15.09 -2.45
N ASP A 160 9.97 13.95 -1.80
CA ASP A 160 10.05 12.64 -2.45
C ASP A 160 8.72 12.26 -3.14
N VAL A 161 7.58 12.43 -2.44
CA VAL A 161 6.27 12.10 -3.03
C VAL A 161 5.89 13.03 -4.19
N LYS A 162 6.33 14.29 -4.16
CA LYS A 162 6.16 15.21 -5.29
C LYS A 162 6.95 14.78 -6.51
N GLN A 163 8.21 14.37 -6.34
CA GLN A 163 9.02 13.84 -7.44
C GLN A 163 8.40 12.58 -8.05
N LYS A 164 7.90 11.66 -7.21
CA LYS A 164 7.15 10.47 -7.68
C LYS A 164 5.89 10.88 -8.47
N ALA A 165 5.16 11.90 -8.00
CA ALA A 165 3.98 12.40 -8.68
C ALA A 165 4.28 13.03 -10.05
N GLU A 166 5.45 13.64 -10.25
CA GLU A 166 5.86 14.16 -11.58
C GLU A 166 5.92 13.04 -12.63
N VAL A 167 6.40 11.85 -12.24
CA VAL A 167 6.40 10.66 -13.10
C VAL A 167 4.97 10.25 -13.47
N LEU A 168 4.08 10.16 -12.47
CA LEU A 168 2.66 9.87 -12.67
C LEU A 168 2.01 10.89 -13.62
N MET A 169 2.25 12.19 -13.41
CA MET A 169 1.70 13.27 -14.21
C MET A 169 2.12 13.18 -15.67
N LYS A 170 3.38 12.86 -15.93
CA LYS A 170 3.91 12.67 -17.28
C LYS A 170 3.33 11.42 -17.95
N ASP A 171 3.27 10.31 -17.24
CA ASP A 171 2.83 9.02 -17.79
C ASP A 171 1.33 9.00 -18.14
N HIS A 172 0.51 9.75 -17.39
CA HIS A 172 -0.96 9.68 -17.49
C HIS A 172 -1.64 11.03 -17.78
N ASP A 173 -0.85 12.04 -18.17
CA ASP A 173 -1.32 13.40 -18.49
C ASP A 173 -2.14 14.09 -17.36
N ILE A 174 -1.79 13.82 -16.10
CA ILE A 174 -2.44 14.44 -14.94
C ILE A 174 -2.02 15.90 -14.81
N LYS A 175 -3.00 16.80 -14.64
CA LYS A 175 -2.81 18.25 -14.60
C LYS A 175 -2.88 18.83 -13.20
N LYS A 176 -3.66 18.22 -12.31
CA LYS A 176 -3.82 18.66 -10.92
C LYS A 176 -3.52 17.51 -9.97
N VAL A 177 -2.68 17.75 -8.98
CA VAL A 177 -2.35 16.77 -7.94
C VAL A 177 -2.60 17.39 -6.57
N GLN A 178 -3.34 16.69 -5.74
CA GLN A 178 -3.45 16.94 -4.30
C GLN A 178 -2.52 15.98 -3.56
N PHE A 179 -1.85 16.45 -2.53
CA PHE A 179 -0.89 15.64 -1.79
C PHE A 179 -1.38 15.34 -0.37
N ALA A 180 -1.06 14.14 0.10
CA ALA A 180 -1.23 13.75 1.48
C ALA A 180 -0.04 12.94 2.02
N LEU A 181 0.13 12.99 3.34
CA LEU A 181 1.07 12.15 4.06
C LEU A 181 0.36 11.43 5.20
N PHE A 182 0.64 10.14 5.33
CA PHE A 182 0.11 9.29 6.39
C PHE A 182 1.25 8.89 7.32
N SER A 183 1.11 9.14 8.62
CA SER A 183 2.17 8.91 9.60
C SER A 183 1.69 8.12 10.81
N ARG A 184 2.51 7.15 11.23
CA ARG A 184 2.34 6.47 12.52
C ARG A 184 2.48 7.44 13.70
N ASN A 185 3.52 8.27 13.70
CA ASN A 185 3.92 9.06 14.85
C ASN A 185 3.92 10.58 14.60
N GLY A 186 3.01 11.05 13.74
CA GLY A 186 2.82 12.46 13.44
C GLY A 186 3.89 13.08 12.54
N PHE A 187 4.01 14.40 12.58
CA PHE A 187 4.77 15.21 11.61
C PHE A 187 5.67 16.21 12.34
N THR A 188 6.76 16.63 11.71
CA THR A 188 7.60 17.70 12.25
C THR A 188 6.90 19.05 12.14
N ALA A 189 7.20 19.99 13.05
CA ALA A 189 6.60 21.32 13.04
C ALA A 189 6.83 22.08 11.71
N ASP A 190 8.01 21.92 11.10
CA ASP A 190 8.32 22.49 9.78
C ASP A 190 7.40 21.95 8.68
N LEU A 191 7.18 20.64 8.63
CA LEU A 191 6.24 20.03 7.69
C LEU A 191 4.80 20.47 7.96
N GLU A 192 4.38 20.62 9.23
CA GLU A 192 3.05 21.13 9.55
C GLU A 192 2.84 22.56 9.05
N VAL A 193 3.82 23.45 9.20
CA VAL A 193 3.76 24.81 8.64
C VAL A 193 3.68 24.75 7.12
N ARG A 194 4.55 23.99 6.47
CA ARG A 194 4.58 23.83 5.01
C ARG A 194 3.27 23.26 4.47
N SER A 195 2.69 22.29 5.17
CA SER A 195 1.43 21.65 4.78
C SER A 195 0.28 22.64 4.69
N LYS A 196 0.18 23.58 5.64
CA LYS A 196 -0.86 24.62 5.66
C LYS A 196 -0.69 25.60 4.51
N ASN A 197 0.55 25.97 4.19
CA ASN A 197 0.84 26.91 3.10
C ASN A 197 0.56 26.32 1.72
N GLU A 198 0.82 25.03 1.54
CA GLU A 198 0.72 24.36 0.25
C GLU A 198 -0.56 23.51 0.09
N GLY A 199 -1.41 23.45 1.12
CA GLY A 199 -2.66 22.67 1.10
C GLY A 199 -2.45 21.16 1.16
N ILE A 200 -1.39 20.69 1.82
CA ILE A 200 -1.07 19.26 1.96
C ILE A 200 -1.89 18.67 3.11
N ARG A 201 -2.50 17.51 2.89
CA ARG A 201 -3.31 16.83 3.92
C ARG A 201 -2.42 15.90 4.76
N LEU A 202 -2.49 16.04 6.08
CA LEU A 202 -1.70 15.25 7.01
C LEU A 202 -2.64 14.35 7.83
N PHE A 203 -2.36 13.04 7.85
CA PHE A 203 -3.18 12.06 8.54
C PHE A 203 -2.35 11.19 9.48
N THR A 204 -2.78 11.07 10.73
CA THR A 204 -2.19 10.15 11.72
C THR A 204 -2.94 8.83 11.74
N VAL A 205 -2.35 7.79 12.33
CA VAL A 205 -3.03 6.51 12.60
C VAL A 205 -4.35 6.73 13.35
N ASP A 206 -4.35 7.61 14.35
CA ASP A 206 -5.56 7.92 15.13
C ASP A 206 -6.69 8.45 14.23
N ALA A 207 -6.36 9.36 13.32
CA ALA A 207 -7.32 9.91 12.36
C ALA A 207 -7.85 8.83 11.38
N ILE A 208 -7.05 7.83 11.02
CA ILE A 208 -7.46 6.74 10.14
C ILE A 208 -8.40 5.76 10.86
N VAL A 209 -8.10 5.44 12.12
CA VAL A 209 -8.82 4.41 12.89
C VAL A 209 -10.11 4.95 13.50
N ASN A 210 -10.09 6.15 14.09
CA ASN A 210 -11.21 6.66 14.88
C ASN A 210 -12.28 7.39 14.06
N ARG A 211 -12.03 7.61 12.77
CA ARG A 211 -12.97 8.26 11.86
C ARG A 211 -13.87 7.24 11.14
N ALA A 212 -14.27 6.20 11.87
CA ALA A 212 -15.12 5.10 11.40
C ALA A 212 -16.61 5.48 11.42
#